data_AF-A0A957K9I9-F1
#
_entry.id   AF-A0A957K9I9-F1
#
_cell.length_a   1.000
_cell.length_b   1.000
_cell.length_c   1.000
_cell.angle_alpha   90.00
_cell.angle_beta   90.00
_cell.angle_gamma   90.00
#
_symmetry.space_group_name_H-M   'P 1'
#
loop_
_entity.id
_entity.type
_entity.pdbx_description
1 polymer ?
#
loop_
_entity_poly.entity_id
_entity_poly.type
_entity_poly.pdbx_seq_one_letter_code
_entity_poly.pdbx_strand_id
1 'polypeptide(L)'
;MDFIDRIRDLAGRIPRQLEYCKTEEATKNALIMPFINALGYDVFNPREVMPEYTADFGTKRGEKVDYAIFQDQKPIILFECKWSGADLGKEHASQLYRYFSVIPEVRFGVLTNGVEYHFYSDLEAPNRMDSKPFFVFNMLDFQDRHVEELKKFTKSAFNLDEILTTASELKYTAAIRRILEQEFEQPTDEFVIFLAKQVYAGRMTQSAKEQFGTITHKALRRFLSDQINERLKSALEETNREATAAPAIAETPQTPAPDPAGEVNAVGQKESARGIVTTEDEIEALFAIKSILRDLINPRRVHMRDTKSYCGILLDDNNRKPICRLHFNREQKYLGLFHEPNGEARVPINDVDDIYGYSGQIIATVSRYETQFGPPAGVNNTPPANTATGKLADSRASFTGKKLLAVHFQGKRYSANTWKDGMLAILRLVRTQKPGQFDSIAPTMVGRLRPYITTDSSLLRSAQAIPDTPYFVEANLSSQSIVRLCYEFLKKTGYKEADLAFEVE
;
A
#
# COMPACT_ATOMS: atom_id res chain seq x y z
N MET A 1 6.71 24.27 -18.74
CA MET A 1 7.61 23.95 -17.62
C MET A 1 6.76 23.37 -16.53
N ASP A 2 7.03 22.11 -16.18
CA ASP A 2 6.29 21.37 -15.16
C ASP A 2 6.52 22.02 -13.78
N PHE A 3 5.61 21.81 -12.83
CA PHE A 3 5.72 22.38 -11.49
C PHE A 3 7.02 21.93 -10.80
N ILE A 4 7.38 20.67 -10.96
CA ILE A 4 8.61 20.11 -10.39
C ILE A 4 9.87 20.79 -10.93
N ASP A 5 9.91 21.14 -12.21
CA ASP A 5 11.05 21.85 -12.82
C ASP A 5 11.20 23.25 -12.20
N ARG A 6 10.09 23.96 -11.98
CA ARG A 6 10.12 25.29 -11.34
C ARG A 6 10.65 25.23 -9.92
N ILE A 7 10.25 24.22 -9.15
CA ILE A 7 10.72 24.00 -7.77
C ILE A 7 12.22 23.65 -7.78
N ARG A 8 12.67 22.78 -8.68
CA ARG A 8 14.10 22.44 -8.84
C ARG A 8 14.93 23.67 -9.25
N ASP A 9 14.43 24.50 -10.15
CA ASP A 9 15.09 25.74 -10.56
C ASP A 9 15.21 26.76 -9.43
N LEU A 10 14.18 26.86 -8.56
CA LEU A 10 14.26 27.68 -7.36
C LEU A 10 15.29 27.10 -6.38
N ALA A 11 15.20 25.80 -6.08
CA ALA A 11 16.13 25.10 -5.19
C ALA A 11 17.60 25.29 -5.60
N GLY A 12 17.93 25.19 -6.90
CA GLY A 12 19.28 25.39 -7.42
C GLY A 12 19.83 26.83 -7.28
N ARG A 13 18.99 27.80 -6.96
CA ARG A 13 19.39 29.20 -6.72
C ARG A 13 19.58 29.51 -5.23
N ILE A 14 18.87 28.80 -4.34
CA ILE A 14 18.87 29.06 -2.89
C ILE A 14 20.28 29.13 -2.29
N PRO A 15 21.23 28.19 -2.52
CA PRO A 15 22.53 28.22 -1.87
C PRO A 15 23.31 29.54 -2.10
N ARG A 16 23.25 30.08 -3.32
CA ARG A 16 23.89 31.36 -3.66
C ARG A 16 23.15 32.55 -3.08
N GLN A 17 21.82 32.48 -3.02
CA GLN A 17 21.00 33.56 -2.46
C GLN A 17 21.13 33.65 -0.93
N LEU A 18 21.33 32.52 -0.25
CA LEU A 18 21.50 32.46 1.21
C LEU A 18 22.67 33.30 1.72
N GLU A 19 23.74 33.45 0.94
CA GLU A 19 24.89 34.32 1.29
C GLU A 19 24.47 35.78 1.55
N TYR A 20 23.38 36.21 0.93
CA TYR A 20 22.87 37.58 0.96
C TYR A 20 21.55 37.72 1.75
N CYS A 21 20.88 36.62 2.09
CA CYS A 21 19.59 36.63 2.82
C CYS A 21 19.77 36.71 4.34
N LYS A 22 20.39 37.78 4.85
CA LYS A 22 20.68 37.94 6.29
C LYS A 22 19.56 38.60 7.09
N THR A 23 18.49 39.04 6.43
CA THR A 23 17.33 39.68 7.06
C THR A 23 16.05 39.00 6.61
N GLU A 24 15.00 39.12 7.41
CA GLU A 24 13.69 38.56 7.08
C GLU A 24 13.15 39.13 5.76
N GLU A 25 13.29 40.44 5.53
CA GLU A 25 12.88 41.07 4.26
C GLU A 25 13.68 40.56 3.05
N ALA A 26 15.00 40.32 3.20
CA ALA A 26 15.79 39.74 2.12
C ALA A 26 15.32 38.30 1.83
N THR A 27 15.05 37.50 2.86
CA THR A 27 14.52 36.14 2.74
C THR A 27 13.15 36.11 2.07
N LYS A 28 12.23 36.99 2.49
CA LYS A 28 10.91 37.18 1.89
C LYS A 28 11.01 37.45 0.40
N ASN A 29 11.85 38.40 0.01
CA ASN A 29 12.02 38.81 -1.38
C ASN A 29 12.71 37.77 -2.25
N ALA A 30 13.83 37.21 -1.78
CA ALA A 30 14.69 36.38 -2.62
C ALA A 30 14.26 34.90 -2.67
N LEU A 31 13.60 34.40 -1.62
CA LEU A 31 13.28 32.98 -1.46
C LEU A 31 11.77 32.71 -1.43
N ILE A 32 11.02 33.42 -0.56
CA ILE A 32 9.62 33.09 -0.27
C ILE A 32 8.66 33.58 -1.37
N MET A 33 8.77 34.83 -1.82
CA MET A 33 7.92 35.34 -2.92
C MET A 33 8.07 34.53 -4.22
N PRO A 34 9.30 34.18 -4.66
CA PRO A 34 9.47 33.28 -5.81
C PRO A 34 8.79 31.92 -5.62
N PHE A 35 8.79 31.37 -4.40
CA PHE A 35 8.08 30.13 -4.07
C PHE A 35 6.56 30.28 -4.17
N ILE A 36 5.99 31.34 -3.58
CA ILE A 36 4.54 31.64 -3.70
C ILE A 36 4.14 31.80 -5.17
N ASN A 37 4.96 32.50 -5.95
CA ASN A 37 4.76 32.64 -7.39
C ASN A 37 4.87 31.29 -8.14
N ALA A 38 5.76 30.40 -7.72
CA ALA A 38 5.86 29.06 -8.30
C ALA A 38 4.63 28.18 -8.01
N LEU A 39 3.95 28.39 -6.88
CA LEU A 39 2.62 27.80 -6.59
C LEU A 39 1.52 28.33 -7.53
N GLY A 40 1.81 29.36 -8.32
CA GLY A 40 0.90 29.95 -9.29
C GLY A 40 0.09 31.12 -8.75
N TYR A 41 0.41 31.62 -7.55
CA TYR A 41 -0.22 32.80 -6.99
C TYR A 41 0.56 34.07 -7.38
N ASP A 42 -0.15 35.08 -7.89
CA ASP A 42 0.47 36.33 -8.32
C ASP A 42 0.83 37.23 -7.12
N VAL A 43 2.11 37.26 -6.77
CA VAL A 43 2.66 38.07 -5.67
C VAL A 43 2.59 39.58 -5.91
N PHE A 44 2.32 40.02 -7.15
CA PHE A 44 2.14 41.43 -7.50
C PHE A 44 0.67 41.85 -7.50
N ASN A 45 -0.25 40.91 -7.35
CA ASN A 45 -1.67 41.17 -7.26
C ASN A 45 -2.13 41.13 -5.78
N PRO A 46 -2.38 42.29 -5.14
CA PRO A 46 -2.78 42.33 -3.73
C PRO A 46 -4.17 41.73 -3.46
N ARG A 47 -4.96 41.42 -4.50
CA ARG A 47 -6.22 40.66 -4.35
C ARG A 47 -6.00 39.15 -4.25
N GLU A 48 -4.79 38.70 -4.52
CA GLU A 48 -4.41 37.29 -4.57
C GLU A 48 -3.34 36.97 -3.52
N VAL A 49 -2.31 37.80 -3.40
CA VAL A 49 -1.33 37.71 -2.32
C VAL A 49 -1.25 39.06 -1.64
N MET A 50 -1.84 39.16 -0.45
CA MET A 50 -1.84 40.39 0.34
C MET A 50 -0.68 40.35 1.35
N PRO A 51 0.33 41.21 1.24
CA PRO A 51 1.35 41.36 2.26
C PRO A 51 0.80 42.05 3.52
N GLU A 52 1.42 41.83 4.68
CA GLU A 52 1.11 42.55 5.92
C GLU A 52 -0.39 42.50 6.30
N TYR A 53 -1.02 41.35 6.06
CA TYR A 53 -2.46 41.18 6.20
C TYR A 53 -2.88 41.21 7.67
N THR A 54 -3.94 41.96 7.97
CA THR A 54 -4.49 42.14 9.31
C THR A 54 -5.94 41.64 9.35
N ALA A 55 -6.30 40.82 10.35
CA ALA A 55 -7.70 40.49 10.63
C ALA A 55 -8.15 41.16 11.91
N ASP A 56 -9.01 42.17 11.78
CA ASP A 56 -9.50 42.96 12.90
C ASP A 56 -10.61 42.20 13.65
N PHE A 57 -10.33 41.72 14.88
CA PHE A 57 -11.35 41.38 15.88
C PHE A 57 -10.84 41.70 17.31
N GLY A 58 -11.55 42.58 18.03
CA GLY A 58 -11.32 42.86 19.45
C GLY A 58 -10.26 43.93 19.79
N THR A 59 -9.88 44.00 21.08
CA THR A 59 -9.13 45.13 21.70
C THR A 59 -7.61 45.15 21.48
N LYS A 60 -7.02 44.13 20.84
CA LYS A 60 -5.59 44.15 20.46
C LYS A 60 -5.45 44.35 18.95
N ARG A 61 -5.37 45.62 18.55
CA ARG A 61 -4.99 46.06 17.19
C ARG A 61 -3.49 45.84 16.97
N GLY A 62 -3.11 45.24 15.83
CA GLY A 62 -1.77 45.45 15.25
C GLY A 62 -0.87 44.22 15.02
N GLU A 63 -1.29 42.99 15.33
CA GLU A 63 -0.53 41.80 14.90
C GLU A 63 -0.90 41.47 13.44
N LYS A 64 0.08 41.29 12.56
CA LYS A 64 -0.11 41.08 11.11
C LYS A 64 0.64 39.84 10.67
N VAL A 65 0.09 39.09 9.72
CA VAL A 65 0.84 38.02 9.04
C VAL A 65 1.54 38.57 7.82
N ASP A 66 2.66 37.95 7.44
CA ASP A 66 3.50 38.45 6.37
C ASP A 66 2.83 38.37 5.00
N TYR A 67 2.19 37.24 4.68
CA TYR A 67 1.38 37.11 3.48
C TYR A 67 0.08 36.34 3.75
N ALA A 68 -1.00 36.79 3.12
CA ALA A 68 -2.24 36.05 3.02
C ALA A 68 -2.54 35.75 1.54
N ILE A 69 -2.73 34.47 1.23
CA ILE A 69 -3.14 34.01 -0.10
C ILE A 69 -4.66 33.96 -0.17
N PHE A 70 -5.23 34.52 -1.22
CA PHE A 70 -6.65 34.62 -1.47
C PHE A 70 -7.09 33.76 -2.66
N GLN A 71 -8.24 33.12 -2.49
CA GLN A 71 -8.99 32.48 -3.57
C GLN A 71 -10.47 32.84 -3.40
N ASP A 72 -11.13 33.21 -4.50
CA ASP A 72 -12.52 33.67 -4.50
C ASP A 72 -12.81 34.77 -3.45
N GLN A 73 -11.87 35.72 -3.31
CA GLN A 73 -11.89 36.83 -2.35
C GLN A 73 -11.86 36.43 -0.86
N LYS A 74 -11.53 35.17 -0.56
CA LYS A 74 -11.36 34.68 0.82
C LYS A 74 -9.91 34.28 1.07
N PRO A 75 -9.35 34.59 2.25
CA PRO A 75 -8.03 34.12 2.62
C PRO A 75 -8.06 32.60 2.84
N ILE A 76 -7.18 31.86 2.16
CA ILE A 76 -7.12 30.40 2.20
C ILE A 76 -5.85 29.86 2.88
N ILE A 77 -4.74 30.60 2.79
CA ILE A 77 -3.44 30.21 3.36
C ILE A 77 -2.76 31.47 3.93
N LEU A 78 -2.23 31.38 5.14
CA LEU A 78 -1.43 32.44 5.75
C LEU A 78 0.05 32.03 5.84
N PHE A 79 0.96 32.95 5.55
CA PHE A 79 2.40 32.75 5.67
C PHE A 79 2.95 33.63 6.78
N GLU A 80 3.72 33.01 7.65
CA GLU A 80 4.59 33.61 8.65
C GLU A 80 6.03 33.33 8.23
N CYS A 81 6.80 34.38 8.03
CA CYS A 81 8.15 34.33 7.52
C CYS A 81 9.16 34.56 8.65
N LYS A 82 10.34 33.99 8.48
CA LYS A 82 11.53 34.24 9.30
C LYS A 82 12.73 34.45 8.38
N TRP A 83 13.78 35.06 8.90
CA TRP A 83 15.06 35.14 8.19
C TRP A 83 15.64 33.73 7.98
N SER A 84 16.44 33.54 6.93
CA SER A 84 16.79 32.20 6.44
C SER A 84 17.68 31.35 7.35
N GLY A 85 18.30 31.94 8.38
CA GLY A 85 19.05 31.19 9.39
C GLY A 85 18.26 30.87 10.66
N ALA A 86 16.96 31.19 10.71
CA ALA A 86 16.09 30.84 11.83
C ALA A 86 15.83 29.32 11.88
N ASP A 87 15.86 28.77 13.10
CA ASP A 87 15.46 27.39 13.40
C ASP A 87 13.96 27.34 13.67
N LEU A 88 13.18 26.96 12.66
CA LEU A 88 11.72 26.93 12.73
C LEU A 88 11.17 25.97 13.80
N GLY A 89 11.96 25.00 14.27
CA GLY A 89 11.55 24.08 15.34
C GLY A 89 11.49 24.72 16.72
N LYS A 90 12.19 25.85 16.92
CA LYS A 90 12.20 26.61 18.19
C LYS A 90 11.31 27.86 18.15
N GLU A 91 10.87 28.26 16.97
CA GLU A 91 10.02 29.41 16.78
C GLU A 91 8.57 29.10 17.19
N HIS A 92 7.95 30.03 17.92
CA HIS A 92 6.53 29.96 18.19
C HIS A 92 5.78 30.66 17.06
N ALA A 93 4.96 29.92 16.32
CA ALA A 93 4.01 30.45 15.35
C ALA A 93 2.80 31.11 16.05
N SER A 94 3.05 31.98 17.03
CA SER A 94 2.04 32.62 17.87
C SER A 94 1.10 33.49 17.05
N GLN A 95 1.61 34.12 15.98
CA GLN A 95 0.82 34.90 15.03
C GLN A 95 -0.17 33.98 14.29
N LEU A 96 0.31 32.95 13.58
CA LEU A 96 -0.56 31.97 12.91
C LEU A 96 -1.61 31.37 13.84
N TYR A 97 -1.23 30.98 15.07
CA TYR A 97 -2.15 30.39 16.04
C TYR A 97 -3.36 31.29 16.33
N ARG A 98 -3.14 32.60 16.50
CA ARG A 98 -4.22 33.55 16.79
C ARG A 98 -5.12 33.76 15.59
N TYR A 99 -4.53 33.80 14.40
CA TYR A 99 -5.26 34.03 13.16
C TYR A 99 -6.23 32.90 12.82
N PHE A 100 -5.86 31.65 13.08
CA PHE A 100 -6.77 30.51 12.94
C PHE A 100 -8.03 30.66 13.80
N SER A 101 -7.94 31.28 14.98
CA SER A 101 -9.10 31.50 15.86
C SER A 101 -9.95 32.70 15.46
N VAL A 102 -9.43 33.60 14.63
CA VAL A 102 -10.09 34.88 14.28
C VAL A 102 -10.64 34.88 12.85
N ILE A 103 -10.06 34.08 11.94
CA ILE A 103 -10.52 33.95 10.55
C ILE A 103 -10.98 32.51 10.29
N PRO A 104 -12.28 32.20 10.44
CA PRO A 104 -12.80 30.85 10.24
C PRO A 104 -12.59 30.28 8.83
N GLU A 105 -12.42 31.14 7.83
CA GLU A 105 -12.17 30.74 6.44
C GLU A 105 -10.75 30.18 6.24
N VAL A 106 -9.79 30.58 7.09
CA VAL A 106 -8.39 30.12 6.98
C VAL A 106 -8.26 28.77 7.66
N ARG A 107 -7.86 27.78 6.87
CA ARG A 107 -7.62 26.41 7.34
C ARG A 107 -6.15 26.01 7.28
N PHE A 108 -5.30 26.80 6.63
CA PHE A 108 -3.88 26.51 6.46
C PHE A 108 -2.97 27.68 6.86
N GLY A 109 -1.88 27.35 7.55
CA GLY A 109 -0.81 28.27 7.92
C GLY A 109 0.53 27.71 7.53
N VAL A 110 1.46 28.56 7.09
CA VAL A 110 2.81 28.16 6.68
C VAL A 110 3.81 28.99 7.45
N LEU A 111 4.62 28.35 8.29
CA LEU A 111 5.80 28.97 8.90
C LEU A 111 7.02 28.63 8.04
N THR A 112 7.78 29.64 7.60
CA THR A 112 8.91 29.41 6.69
C THR A 112 10.08 30.36 6.89
N ASN A 113 11.28 29.89 6.61
CA ASN A 113 12.51 30.68 6.50
C ASN A 113 13.01 30.74 5.04
N GLY A 114 12.17 30.39 4.07
CA GLY A 114 12.51 30.32 2.64
C GLY A 114 13.23 29.04 2.21
N VAL A 115 13.83 28.29 3.14
CA VAL A 115 14.45 26.97 2.89
C VAL A 115 13.50 25.85 3.31
N GLU A 116 12.92 25.96 4.50
CA GLU A 116 11.94 25.03 5.06
C GLU A 116 10.57 25.68 5.12
N TYR A 117 9.53 24.90 4.81
CA TYR A 117 8.13 25.33 4.82
C TYR A 117 7.34 24.35 5.67
N HIS A 118 6.90 24.80 6.85
CA HIS A 118 6.10 24.01 7.79
C HIS A 118 4.63 24.33 7.61
N PHE A 119 3.86 23.36 7.09
CA PHE A 119 2.43 23.50 6.85
C PHE A 119 1.63 23.01 8.06
N TYR A 120 0.75 23.89 8.55
CA TYR A 120 -0.14 23.67 9.67
C TYR A 120 -1.60 23.74 9.22
N SER A 121 -2.44 23.00 9.93
CA SER A 121 -3.89 22.90 9.75
C SER A 121 -4.56 22.89 11.13
N ASP A 122 -5.88 22.93 11.17
CA ASP A 122 -6.71 22.81 12.38
C ASP A 122 -7.43 21.45 12.46
N LEU A 123 -6.68 20.36 12.28
CA LEU A 123 -7.26 19.01 12.24
C LEU A 123 -7.75 18.54 13.61
N GLU A 124 -7.12 19.01 14.71
CA GLU A 124 -7.49 18.60 16.07
C GLU A 124 -8.77 19.28 16.55
N ALA A 125 -8.89 20.58 16.29
CA ALA A 125 -10.05 21.36 16.69
C ALA A 125 -10.28 22.48 15.67
N PRO A 126 -11.53 22.66 15.17
CA PRO A 126 -11.83 23.72 14.21
C PRO A 126 -11.39 25.10 14.70
N ASN A 127 -10.80 25.90 13.81
CA ASN A 127 -10.32 27.25 14.10
C ASN A 127 -9.21 27.31 15.18
N ARG A 128 -8.49 26.19 15.36
CA ARG A 128 -7.35 26.11 16.25
C ARG A 128 -6.22 25.37 15.55
N MET A 129 -5.17 26.11 15.24
CA MET A 129 -3.98 25.56 14.60
C MET A 129 -3.38 24.43 15.45
N ASP A 130 -3.05 23.32 14.80
CA ASP A 130 -2.37 22.19 15.39
C ASP A 130 -0.98 22.59 15.91
N SER A 131 -0.54 21.94 16.98
CA SER A 131 0.77 22.23 17.60
C SER A 131 1.97 21.78 16.75
N LYS A 132 1.76 20.89 15.78
CA LYS A 132 2.79 20.32 14.91
C LYS A 132 2.37 20.46 13.45
N PRO A 133 3.33 20.72 12.54
CA PRO A 133 3.02 20.74 11.12
C PRO A 133 2.65 19.32 10.65
N PHE A 134 1.72 19.23 9.70
CA PHE A 134 1.36 17.95 9.08
C PHE A 134 2.26 17.64 7.86
N PHE A 135 2.88 18.67 7.28
CA PHE A 135 3.78 18.54 6.15
C PHE A 135 4.93 19.54 6.28
N VAL A 136 6.16 19.06 6.05
CA VAL A 136 7.37 19.88 6.05
C VAL A 136 8.04 19.70 4.70
N PHE A 137 8.24 20.80 3.98
CA PHE A 137 8.91 20.81 2.68
C PHE A 137 10.26 21.53 2.80
N ASN A 138 11.35 20.85 2.49
CA ASN A 138 12.69 21.42 2.50
C ASN A 138 13.18 21.59 1.05
N MET A 139 13.44 22.83 0.64
CA MET A 139 13.86 23.15 -0.73
C MET A 139 15.24 22.60 -1.10
N LEU A 140 16.08 22.26 -0.13
CA LEU A 140 17.42 21.71 -0.34
C LEU A 140 17.46 20.18 -0.18
N ASP A 141 16.42 19.58 0.38
CA ASP A 141 16.29 18.14 0.58
C ASP A 141 14.83 17.69 0.37
N PHE A 142 14.47 17.46 -0.89
CA PHE A 142 13.16 16.92 -1.25
C PHE A 142 13.25 15.80 -2.29
N GLN A 143 12.20 14.99 -2.30
CA GLN A 143 11.97 13.93 -3.28
C GLN A 143 10.73 14.27 -4.09
N ASP A 144 10.56 13.64 -5.26
CA ASP A 144 9.45 13.90 -6.17
C ASP A 144 8.07 13.73 -5.49
N ARG A 145 7.94 12.75 -4.59
CA ARG A 145 6.73 12.57 -3.76
C ARG A 145 6.38 13.79 -2.89
N HIS A 146 7.37 14.53 -2.39
CA HIS A 146 7.12 15.75 -1.61
C HIS A 146 6.58 16.86 -2.51
N VAL A 147 7.03 16.91 -3.77
CA VAL A 147 6.54 17.88 -4.75
C VAL A 147 5.10 17.58 -5.14
N GLU A 148 4.72 16.31 -5.25
CA GLU A 148 3.33 15.91 -5.49
C GLU A 148 2.40 16.35 -4.35
N GLU A 149 2.84 16.26 -3.10
CA GLU A 149 2.06 16.81 -1.97
C GLU A 149 1.99 18.34 -2.02
N LEU A 150 3.11 19.00 -2.32
CA LEU A 150 3.16 20.46 -2.45
C LEU A 150 2.26 20.97 -3.61
N LYS A 151 2.13 20.19 -4.68
CA LYS A 151 1.31 20.51 -5.86
C LYS A 151 -0.15 20.76 -5.50
N LYS A 152 -0.66 20.12 -4.45
CA LYS A 152 -2.02 20.34 -3.94
C LYS A 152 -2.24 21.77 -3.43
N PHE A 153 -1.19 22.48 -3.05
CA PHE A 153 -1.26 23.89 -2.63
C PHE A 153 -1.17 24.88 -3.80
N THR A 154 -0.96 24.40 -5.03
CA THR A 154 -0.93 25.27 -6.21
C THR A 154 -2.32 25.82 -6.53
N LYS A 155 -2.38 27.04 -7.06
CA LYS A 155 -3.64 27.73 -7.39
C LYS A 155 -4.60 26.88 -8.22
N SER A 156 -4.09 26.11 -9.19
CA SER A 156 -4.90 25.29 -10.09
C SER A 156 -5.41 23.97 -9.49
N ALA A 157 -4.78 23.49 -8.42
CA ALA A 157 -5.09 22.20 -7.79
C ALA A 157 -5.61 22.35 -6.35
N PHE A 158 -5.72 23.58 -5.85
CA PHE A 158 -6.14 23.85 -4.48
C PHE A 158 -7.57 23.36 -4.23
N ASN A 159 -7.70 22.34 -3.40
CA ASN A 159 -8.96 21.82 -2.91
C ASN A 159 -8.86 21.62 -1.39
N LEU A 160 -9.61 22.42 -0.65
CA LEU A 160 -9.58 22.43 0.81
C LEU A 160 -9.84 21.05 1.42
N ASP A 161 -10.90 20.36 0.97
CA ASP A 161 -11.33 19.08 1.56
C ASP A 161 -10.33 17.95 1.27
N GLU A 162 -9.77 17.92 0.06
CA GLU A 162 -8.75 16.93 -0.32
C GLU A 162 -7.43 17.15 0.42
N ILE A 163 -7.00 18.41 0.57
CA ILE A 163 -5.79 18.75 1.32
C ILE A 163 -5.97 18.41 2.80
N LEU A 164 -7.13 18.71 3.40
CA LEU A 164 -7.39 18.35 4.81
C LEU A 164 -7.41 16.84 5.03
N THR A 165 -7.98 16.08 4.09
CA THR A 165 -7.97 14.60 4.15
C THR A 165 -6.53 14.08 4.07
N THR A 166 -5.75 14.57 3.11
CA THR A 166 -4.33 14.25 2.97
C THR A 166 -3.54 14.63 4.22
N ALA A 167 -3.76 15.83 4.76
CA ALA A 167 -3.08 16.35 5.93
C ALA A 167 -3.32 15.47 7.16
N SER A 168 -4.55 14.96 7.32
CA SER A 168 -4.90 13.99 8.37
C SER A 168 -4.06 12.71 8.25
N GLU A 169 -4.00 12.14 7.04
CA GLU A 169 -3.20 10.94 6.78
C GLU A 169 -1.70 11.20 7.02
N LEU A 170 -1.13 12.27 6.44
CA LEU A 170 0.28 12.63 6.62
C LEU A 170 0.65 12.86 8.08
N LYS A 171 -0.21 13.55 8.84
CA LYS A 171 -0.01 13.78 10.28
C LYS A 171 0.07 12.47 11.06
N TYR A 172 -0.88 11.56 10.85
CA TYR A 172 -0.88 10.28 11.56
C TYR A 172 0.26 9.37 11.11
N THR A 173 0.59 9.36 9.82
CA THR A 173 1.75 8.61 9.30
C THR A 173 3.06 9.12 9.90
N ALA A 174 3.26 10.44 9.98
CA ALA A 174 4.43 11.03 10.61
C ALA A 174 4.48 10.74 12.12
N ALA A 175 3.34 10.82 12.82
CA ALA A 175 3.25 10.49 14.25
C ALA A 175 3.58 9.01 14.52
N ILE A 176 3.02 8.09 13.74
CA ILE A 176 3.29 6.65 13.83
C ILE A 176 4.76 6.37 13.51
N ARG A 177 5.31 6.97 12.46
CA ARG A 177 6.72 6.81 12.09
C ARG A 177 7.64 7.22 13.24
N ARG A 178 7.38 8.35 13.88
CA ARG A 178 8.18 8.81 15.04
C ARG A 178 8.11 7.83 16.21
N ILE A 179 6.92 7.28 16.50
CA ILE A 179 6.77 6.25 17.52
C ILE A 179 7.59 5.01 17.14
N LEU A 180 7.50 4.55 15.89
CA LEU A 180 8.30 3.41 15.42
C LEU A 180 9.80 3.67 15.54
N GLU A 181 10.29 4.85 15.16
CA GLU A 181 11.70 5.22 15.30
C GLU A 181 12.14 5.15 16.79
N GLN A 182 11.32 5.66 17.71
CA GLN A 182 11.57 5.56 19.15
C GLN A 182 11.58 4.11 19.64
N GLU A 183 10.63 3.28 19.19
CA GLU A 183 10.58 1.86 19.52
C GLU A 183 11.79 1.09 18.97
N PHE A 184 12.33 1.49 17.82
CA PHE A 184 13.54 0.89 17.25
C PHE A 184 14.81 1.26 18.02
N GLU A 185 14.91 2.51 18.52
CA GLU A 185 16.03 2.96 19.35
C GLU A 185 15.96 2.35 20.75
N GLN A 186 14.79 2.43 21.38
CA GLN A 186 14.51 1.99 22.74
C GLN A 186 13.08 1.43 22.85
N PRO A 187 12.90 0.11 22.66
CA PRO A 187 11.62 -0.56 22.77
C PRO A 187 10.95 -0.31 24.11
N THR A 188 9.69 0.10 24.08
CA THR A 188 8.88 0.24 25.28
C THR A 188 8.42 -1.13 25.77
N ASP A 189 8.11 -1.18 27.05
CA ASP A 189 7.57 -2.37 27.70
C ASP A 189 6.31 -2.91 27.02
N GLU A 190 5.42 -2.04 26.57
CA GLU A 190 4.19 -2.42 25.87
C GLU A 190 4.50 -3.07 24.52
N PHE A 191 5.44 -2.50 23.78
CA PHE A 191 5.87 -3.01 22.49
C PHE A 191 6.57 -4.37 22.61
N VAL A 192 7.43 -4.53 23.62
CA VAL A 192 8.08 -5.80 23.94
C VAL A 192 7.04 -6.87 24.28
N ILE A 193 6.05 -6.56 25.11
CA ILE A 193 4.99 -7.51 25.47
C ILE A 193 4.16 -7.89 24.25
N PHE A 194 3.84 -6.92 23.37
CA PHE A 194 3.11 -7.16 22.13
C PHE A 194 3.83 -8.17 21.24
N LEU A 195 5.12 -7.97 20.99
CA LEU A 195 5.93 -8.89 20.17
C LEU A 195 6.10 -10.25 20.83
N ALA A 196 6.42 -10.26 22.13
CA ALA A 196 6.65 -11.49 22.87
C ALA A 196 5.41 -12.40 22.89
N LYS A 197 4.20 -11.84 23.03
CA LYS A 197 2.94 -12.63 23.00
C LYS A 197 2.71 -13.39 21.69
N GLN A 198 3.30 -12.95 20.57
CA GLN A 198 3.15 -13.65 19.30
C GLN A 198 4.05 -14.87 19.16
N VAL A 199 5.11 -14.95 19.98
CA VAL A 199 6.15 -15.99 19.87
C VAL A 199 6.34 -16.80 21.15
N TYR A 200 5.80 -16.34 22.28
CA TYR A 200 5.94 -16.94 23.60
C TYR A 200 4.59 -17.25 24.22
N ALA A 201 4.33 -18.54 24.43
CA ALA A 201 3.07 -19.05 25.01
C ALA A 201 3.03 -19.02 26.55
N GLY A 202 4.14 -18.66 27.21
CA GLY A 202 4.21 -18.61 28.68
C GLY A 202 3.64 -17.33 29.28
N ARG A 203 3.55 -17.29 30.61
CA ARG A 203 3.11 -16.08 31.32
C ARG A 203 4.17 -14.98 31.18
N MET A 204 3.71 -13.76 30.93
CA MET A 204 4.59 -12.59 30.81
C MET A 204 5.02 -12.10 32.21
N THR A 205 5.99 -12.79 32.80
CA THR A 205 6.62 -12.39 34.08
C THR A 205 7.62 -11.26 33.86
N GLN A 206 8.05 -10.60 34.93
CA GLN A 206 9.05 -9.53 34.84
C GLN A 206 10.38 -10.02 34.25
N SER A 207 10.84 -11.21 34.65
CA SER A 207 12.04 -11.85 34.09
C SER A 207 11.87 -12.17 32.59
N ALA A 208 10.70 -12.69 32.18
CA ALA A 208 10.42 -12.92 30.76
C ALA A 208 10.43 -11.60 29.98
N LYS A 209 9.85 -10.54 30.52
CA LYS A 209 9.82 -9.21 29.90
C LYS A 209 11.22 -8.61 29.73
N GLU A 210 12.09 -8.71 30.73
CA GLU A 210 13.49 -8.24 30.63
C GLU A 210 14.27 -9.02 29.56
N GLN A 211 14.09 -10.34 29.53
CA GLN A 211 14.69 -11.20 28.50
C GLN A 211 14.20 -10.82 27.09
N PHE A 212 12.88 -10.69 26.91
CA PHE A 212 12.29 -10.31 25.63
C PHE A 212 12.62 -8.87 25.25
N GLY A 213 12.82 -7.95 26.20
CA GLY A 213 13.28 -6.59 25.92
C GLY A 213 14.66 -6.60 25.26
N THR A 214 15.59 -7.37 25.82
CA THR A 214 16.94 -7.55 25.25
C THR A 214 16.88 -8.22 23.87
N ILE A 215 16.06 -9.25 23.69
CA ILE A 215 15.89 -9.94 22.41
C ILE A 215 15.29 -8.99 21.36
N THR A 216 14.26 -8.23 21.74
CA THR A 216 13.57 -7.28 20.86
C THR A 216 14.53 -6.20 20.36
N HIS A 217 15.29 -5.59 21.27
CA HIS A 217 16.28 -4.57 20.90
C HIS A 217 17.33 -5.09 19.93
N LYS A 218 17.89 -6.28 20.21
CA LYS A 218 18.86 -6.94 19.31
C LYS A 218 18.25 -7.25 17.94
N ALA A 219 17.01 -7.74 17.92
CA ALA A 219 16.32 -8.08 16.67
C ALA A 219 16.05 -6.83 15.81
N LEU A 220 15.58 -5.73 16.41
CA LEU A 220 15.31 -4.48 15.69
C LEU A 220 16.60 -3.85 15.13
N ARG A 221 17.67 -3.78 15.94
CA ARG A 221 18.97 -3.28 15.45
C ARG A 221 19.52 -4.11 14.32
N ARG A 222 19.47 -5.44 14.44
CA ARG A 222 19.91 -6.34 13.38
C ARG A 222 19.11 -6.14 12.10
N PHE A 223 17.79 -6.07 12.21
CA PHE A 223 16.91 -5.83 11.07
C PHE A 223 17.25 -4.51 10.36
N LEU A 224 17.47 -3.42 11.11
CA LEU A 224 17.85 -2.14 10.53
C LEU A 224 19.22 -2.20 9.84
N SER A 225 20.22 -2.81 10.46
CA SER A 225 21.54 -3.00 9.86
C SER A 225 21.48 -3.84 8.58
N ASP A 226 20.69 -4.91 8.57
CA ASP A 226 20.52 -5.78 7.41
C ASP A 226 19.89 -4.98 6.23
N GLN A 227 18.88 -4.15 6.50
CA GLN A 227 18.25 -3.28 5.49
C GLN A 227 19.19 -2.19 4.94
N ILE A 228 20.03 -1.58 5.79
CA ILE A 228 21.01 -0.59 5.35
C ILE A 228 22.07 -1.24 4.46
N ASN A 229 22.59 -2.40 4.87
CA ASN A 229 23.60 -3.13 4.11
C ASN A 229 23.06 -3.61 2.75
N GLU A 230 21.80 -4.04 2.72
CA GLU A 230 21.11 -4.42 1.48
C GLU A 230 21.04 -3.24 0.51
N ARG A 231 20.58 -2.06 0.97
CA ARG A 231 20.54 -0.84 0.14
C ARG A 231 21.92 -0.35 -0.30
N LEU A 232 22.92 -0.39 0.57
CA LEU A 232 24.28 0.05 0.24
C LEU A 232 24.89 -0.86 -0.83
N LYS A 233 24.65 -2.17 -0.72
CA LYS A 233 25.09 -3.16 -1.71
C LYS A 233 24.41 -2.92 -3.07
N SER A 234 23.10 -2.67 -3.09
CA SER A 234 22.39 -2.31 -4.33
C SER A 234 22.94 -1.06 -5.00
N ALA A 235 23.24 0.00 -4.23
CA ALA A 235 23.81 1.24 -4.78
C ALA A 235 25.25 1.05 -5.32
N LEU A 236 26.07 0.23 -4.65
CA LEU A 236 27.42 -0.12 -5.13
C LEU A 236 27.39 -0.98 -6.41
N GLU A 237 26.40 -1.87 -6.54
CA GLU A 237 26.19 -2.68 -7.75
C GLU A 237 25.71 -1.83 -8.95
N GLU A 238 24.90 -0.79 -8.72
CA GLU A 238 24.55 0.21 -9.74
C GLU A 238 25.76 1.04 -10.19
N THR A 239 26.61 1.47 -9.24
CA THR A 239 27.82 2.24 -9.55
C THR A 239 28.84 1.41 -10.37
N ASN A 240 28.93 0.10 -10.12
CA ASN A 240 29.79 -0.81 -10.89
C ASN A 240 29.22 -1.15 -12.29
N ARG A 241 27.90 -1.04 -12.49
CA ARG A 241 27.28 -1.18 -13.82
C ARG A 241 27.55 0.04 -14.71
N GLU A 242 27.63 1.24 -14.14
CA GLU A 242 28.02 2.45 -14.90
C GLU A 242 29.52 2.48 -15.25
N ALA A 243 30.39 1.86 -14.43
CA ALA A 243 31.83 1.76 -14.70
C ALA A 243 32.22 0.73 -15.78
N THR A 244 31.28 -0.06 -16.31
CA THR A 244 31.52 -1.07 -17.37
C THR A 244 30.96 -0.67 -18.75
N ALA A 245 30.39 0.53 -18.89
CA ALA A 245 29.92 1.06 -20.17
C ALA A 245 30.99 1.95 -20.85
N ALA A 246 32.10 1.33 -21.29
CA ALA A 246 32.95 1.87 -22.35
C ALA A 246 33.35 0.71 -23.30
N PRO A 247 33.40 0.93 -24.62
CA PRO A 247 33.13 -0.11 -25.60
C PRO A 247 34.33 -1.04 -25.83
N ALA A 248 34.06 -2.35 -25.76
CA ALA A 248 34.99 -3.39 -26.21
C ALA A 248 35.10 -3.38 -27.74
N ILE A 249 36.34 -3.27 -28.23
CA ILE A 249 36.71 -3.57 -29.61
C ILE A 249 36.76 -5.10 -29.75
N ALA A 250 36.15 -5.58 -30.82
CA ALA A 250 36.00 -6.97 -31.19
C ALA A 250 37.32 -7.68 -31.49
N GLU A 251 37.45 -8.94 -31.06
CA GLU A 251 38.20 -9.97 -31.79
C GLU A 251 37.48 -11.33 -31.69
N THR A 252 37.58 -12.06 -32.80
CA THR A 252 36.76 -13.17 -33.31
C THR A 252 36.98 -14.56 -32.65
N PRO A 253 36.06 -15.52 -32.87
CA PRO A 253 35.99 -16.81 -32.19
C PRO A 253 36.77 -17.95 -32.88
N GLN A 254 37.25 -18.92 -32.09
CA GLN A 254 37.62 -20.27 -32.56
C GLN A 254 37.10 -21.37 -31.64
N THR A 255 36.60 -22.41 -32.28
CA THR A 255 35.89 -23.61 -31.80
C THR A 255 36.86 -24.83 -31.69
N PRO A 256 36.46 -26.07 -31.32
CA PRO A 256 36.74 -26.68 -30.02
C PRO A 256 37.53 -28.04 -30.04
N ALA A 257 37.76 -28.57 -28.82
CA ALA A 257 37.94 -30.00 -28.42
C ALA A 257 39.37 -30.62 -28.49
N PRO A 258 39.67 -31.75 -27.80
CA PRO A 258 38.95 -32.50 -26.76
C PRO A 258 39.79 -32.84 -25.49
N ASP A 259 39.08 -33.41 -24.50
CA ASP A 259 39.50 -34.07 -23.24
C ASP A 259 40.62 -35.14 -23.38
N PRO A 260 41.37 -35.54 -22.31
CA PRO A 260 40.84 -36.58 -21.41
C PRO A 260 41.31 -36.58 -19.92
N ALA A 261 40.35 -36.91 -19.04
CA ALA A 261 40.33 -37.91 -17.96
C ALA A 261 41.45 -38.06 -16.89
N GLY A 262 40.99 -38.07 -15.62
CA GLY A 262 41.58 -38.75 -14.43
C GLY A 262 42.42 -37.83 -13.51
N GLU A 263 42.30 -37.75 -12.19
CA GLU A 263 41.67 -38.56 -11.15
C GLU A 263 41.37 -37.69 -9.89
N VAL A 264 40.45 -38.23 -9.08
CA VAL A 264 40.02 -37.89 -7.71
C VAL A 264 41.05 -37.31 -6.71
N ASN A 265 40.63 -36.29 -5.95
CA ASN A 265 40.57 -36.34 -4.47
C ASN A 265 39.94 -35.08 -3.81
N ALA A 266 38.81 -35.32 -3.14
CA ALA A 266 38.43 -34.95 -1.76
C ALA A 266 38.45 -33.49 -1.22
N VAL A 267 37.28 -33.14 -0.66
CA VAL A 267 36.95 -32.21 0.45
C VAL A 267 36.95 -30.69 0.19
N GLY A 268 35.78 -30.07 0.43
CA GLY A 268 35.72 -28.64 0.74
C GLY A 268 34.34 -28.01 0.57
N GLN A 269 33.61 -27.86 1.67
CA GLN A 269 32.35 -27.12 1.80
C GLN A 269 32.40 -25.71 1.17
N LYS A 270 31.28 -25.29 0.55
CA LYS A 270 30.81 -23.89 0.53
C LYS A 270 29.37 -23.80 0.00
N GLU A 271 28.40 -24.20 0.84
CA GLU A 271 27.06 -23.61 0.75
C GLU A 271 27.16 -22.20 1.32
N SER A 272 27.16 -21.21 0.43
CA SER A 272 27.06 -19.80 0.79
C SER A 272 25.68 -19.28 0.43
N ALA A 273 25.11 -18.57 1.39
CA ALA A 273 23.74 -18.06 1.41
C ALA A 273 23.45 -17.13 0.22
N ARG A 274 22.61 -17.59 -0.72
CA ARG A 274 21.87 -16.69 -1.61
C ARG A 274 20.66 -16.16 -0.84
N GLY A 275 20.62 -14.84 -0.67
CA GLY A 275 19.41 -14.14 -0.24
C GLY A 275 18.30 -14.30 -1.28
N ILE A 276 17.06 -14.03 -0.87
CA ILE A 276 15.88 -14.03 -1.74
C ILE A 276 16.03 -12.85 -2.70
N VAL A 277 16.34 -13.11 -3.97
CA VAL A 277 16.44 -12.11 -5.04
C VAL A 277 15.58 -12.63 -6.18
N THR A 278 14.48 -11.93 -6.45
CA THR A 278 13.64 -12.25 -7.59
C THR A 278 14.41 -11.97 -8.88
N THR A 279 14.66 -13.00 -9.69
CA THR A 279 15.53 -12.91 -10.88
C THR A 279 14.75 -12.49 -12.13
N GLU A 280 15.44 -11.99 -13.16
CA GLU A 280 14.83 -11.68 -14.47
C GLU A 280 14.15 -12.92 -15.07
N ASP A 281 14.77 -14.10 -14.94
CA ASP A 281 14.20 -15.39 -15.34
C ASP A 281 12.84 -15.69 -14.65
N GLU A 282 12.67 -15.31 -13.38
CA GLU A 282 11.42 -15.52 -12.65
C GLU A 282 10.31 -14.58 -13.10
N ILE A 283 10.68 -13.34 -13.49
CA ILE A 283 9.77 -12.37 -14.08
C ILE A 283 9.31 -12.84 -15.47
N GLU A 284 10.24 -13.33 -16.30
CA GLU A 284 9.92 -13.89 -17.62
C GLU A 284 9.02 -15.13 -17.49
N ALA A 285 9.34 -16.04 -16.57
CA ALA A 285 8.52 -17.20 -16.29
C ALA A 285 7.10 -16.81 -15.83
N LEU A 286 6.96 -15.78 -14.99
CA LEU A 286 5.64 -15.25 -14.60
C LEU A 286 4.83 -14.80 -15.83
N PHE A 287 5.45 -14.09 -16.79
CA PHE A 287 4.76 -13.66 -18.00
C PHE A 287 4.42 -14.82 -18.94
N ALA A 288 5.29 -15.83 -19.06
CA ALA A 288 4.99 -17.06 -19.79
C ALA A 288 3.76 -17.77 -19.20
N ILE A 289 3.72 -17.94 -17.87
CA ILE A 289 2.60 -18.58 -17.17
C ILE A 289 1.30 -17.77 -17.30
N LYS A 290 1.39 -16.44 -17.20
CA LYS A 290 0.24 -15.55 -17.45
C LYS A 290 -0.30 -15.68 -18.87
N SER A 291 0.60 -15.86 -19.85
CA SER A 291 0.23 -16.03 -21.25
C SER A 291 -0.48 -17.36 -21.48
N ILE A 292 0.04 -18.46 -20.90
CA ILE A 292 -0.59 -19.79 -20.93
C ILE A 292 -2.01 -19.76 -20.34
N LEU A 293 -2.21 -19.01 -19.25
CA LEU A 293 -3.47 -18.98 -18.51
C LEU A 293 -4.47 -17.92 -18.98
N ARG A 294 -4.09 -17.09 -19.95
CA ARG A 294 -4.87 -15.92 -20.38
C ARG A 294 -6.27 -16.24 -20.87
N ASP A 295 -6.44 -17.39 -21.53
CA ASP A 295 -7.72 -17.85 -22.06
C ASP A 295 -8.59 -18.55 -21.01
N LEU A 296 -8.03 -18.89 -19.85
CA LEU A 296 -8.74 -19.58 -18.76
C LEU A 296 -9.14 -18.63 -17.63
N ILE A 297 -8.25 -17.72 -17.23
CA ILE A 297 -8.46 -16.79 -16.11
C ILE A 297 -7.87 -15.42 -16.43
N ASN A 298 -8.36 -14.40 -15.73
CA ASN A 298 -7.76 -13.07 -15.80
C ASN A 298 -6.29 -13.11 -15.30
N PRO A 299 -5.29 -12.64 -16.09
CA PRO A 299 -3.88 -12.64 -15.69
C PRO A 299 -3.57 -11.90 -14.39
N ARG A 300 -4.44 -10.97 -13.95
CA ARG A 300 -4.31 -10.28 -12.66
C ARG A 300 -4.46 -11.19 -11.45
N ARG A 301 -5.03 -12.39 -11.63
CA ARG A 301 -5.20 -13.41 -10.58
C ARG A 301 -3.95 -14.27 -10.39
N VAL A 302 -2.92 -14.12 -11.22
CA VAL A 302 -1.66 -14.87 -11.14
C VAL A 302 -0.62 -14.00 -10.42
N HIS A 303 -0.27 -14.41 -9.21
CA HIS A 303 0.64 -13.69 -8.33
C HIS A 303 1.94 -14.46 -8.11
N MET A 304 3.04 -13.73 -7.96
CA MET A 304 4.35 -14.27 -7.67
C MET A 304 4.69 -14.02 -6.20
N ARG A 305 5.20 -15.04 -5.51
CA ARG A 305 5.71 -14.95 -4.14
C ARG A 305 7.05 -15.64 -4.05
N ASP A 306 8.07 -14.85 -3.75
CA ASP A 306 9.42 -15.36 -3.62
C ASP A 306 9.67 -16.00 -2.25
N THR A 307 10.41 -17.10 -2.21
CA THR A 307 10.79 -17.82 -1.00
C THR A 307 12.25 -18.28 -1.08
N LYS A 308 12.89 -18.54 0.07
CA LYS A 308 14.31 -18.95 0.14
C LYS A 308 14.70 -20.16 -0.71
N SER A 309 13.75 -21.00 -1.08
CA SER A 309 14.03 -22.26 -1.79
C SER A 309 13.49 -22.28 -3.21
N TYR A 310 12.49 -21.46 -3.53
CA TYR A 310 11.84 -21.37 -4.84
C TYR A 310 11.01 -20.09 -4.95
N CYS A 311 10.74 -19.65 -6.17
CA CYS A 311 9.74 -18.62 -6.42
C CYS A 311 8.38 -19.27 -6.74
N GLY A 312 7.35 -18.96 -5.95
CA GLY A 312 6.02 -19.56 -6.05
C GLY A 312 5.08 -18.75 -6.93
N ILE A 313 4.42 -19.41 -7.88
CA ILE A 313 3.36 -18.80 -8.70
C ILE A 313 2.02 -19.30 -8.19
N LEU A 314 1.17 -18.37 -7.75
CA LEU A 314 -0.06 -18.65 -7.00
C LEU A 314 -1.28 -18.07 -7.71
N LEU A 315 -2.41 -18.77 -7.59
CA LEU A 315 -3.71 -18.25 -7.99
C LEU A 315 -4.34 -17.45 -6.84
N ASP A 316 -4.82 -16.25 -7.12
CA ASP A 316 -5.49 -15.33 -6.17
C ASP A 316 -4.64 -15.01 -4.92
N ASP A 317 -3.31 -14.99 -5.06
CA ASP A 317 -2.33 -14.76 -3.98
C ASP A 317 -2.52 -15.73 -2.77
N ASN A 318 -3.00 -16.94 -3.04
CA ASN A 318 -3.35 -17.93 -2.03
C ASN A 318 -2.35 -19.09 -1.98
N ASN A 319 -1.67 -19.25 -0.85
CA ASN A 319 -0.69 -20.33 -0.61
C ASN A 319 -1.28 -21.75 -0.72
N ARG A 320 -2.62 -21.90 -0.67
CA ARG A 320 -3.31 -23.19 -0.89
C ARG A 320 -3.67 -23.46 -2.36
N LYS A 321 -3.43 -22.50 -3.26
CA LYS A 321 -3.66 -22.62 -4.70
C LYS A 321 -2.36 -22.38 -5.50
N PRO A 322 -1.30 -23.17 -5.27
CA PRO A 322 -0.08 -23.04 -6.07
C PRO A 322 -0.34 -23.50 -7.51
N ILE A 323 0.03 -22.66 -8.47
CA ILE A 323 -0.01 -22.97 -9.91
C ILE A 323 1.24 -23.77 -10.27
N CYS A 324 2.41 -23.24 -9.92
CA CYS A 324 3.70 -23.92 -10.06
C CYS A 324 4.75 -23.29 -9.13
N ARG A 325 5.94 -23.91 -9.05
CA ARG A 325 7.11 -23.39 -8.33
C ARG A 325 8.31 -23.32 -9.27
N LEU A 326 9.01 -22.21 -9.26
CA LEU A 326 10.22 -21.95 -10.04
C LEU A 326 11.41 -22.19 -9.12
N HIS A 327 12.20 -23.23 -9.40
CA HIS A 327 13.42 -23.53 -8.64
C HIS A 327 14.64 -23.11 -9.46
N PHE A 328 14.81 -21.80 -9.62
CA PHE A 328 15.89 -21.21 -10.46
C PHE A 328 17.15 -20.86 -9.65
N ASN A 329 17.19 -21.26 -8.38
CA ASN A 329 18.27 -20.95 -7.45
C ASN A 329 19.58 -21.71 -7.73
N ARG A 330 19.59 -22.67 -8.65
CA ARG A 330 20.72 -23.56 -9.01
C ARG A 330 21.01 -23.48 -10.51
N GLU A 331 22.17 -23.98 -10.94
CA GLU A 331 22.60 -24.01 -12.35
C GLU A 331 21.59 -24.75 -13.25
N GLN A 332 21.08 -25.90 -12.80
CA GLN A 332 19.91 -26.53 -13.42
C GLN A 332 18.63 -25.92 -12.88
N LYS A 333 17.81 -25.34 -13.77
CA LYS A 333 16.47 -24.83 -13.47
C LYS A 333 15.48 -26.00 -13.39
N TYR A 334 14.52 -25.92 -12.47
CA TYR A 334 13.40 -26.87 -12.38
C TYR A 334 12.06 -26.17 -12.26
N LEU A 335 11.04 -26.76 -12.88
CA LEU A 335 9.64 -26.38 -12.75
C LEU A 335 8.91 -27.39 -11.85
N GLY A 336 8.32 -26.92 -10.75
CA GLY A 336 7.48 -27.70 -9.85
C GLY A 336 6.01 -27.61 -10.27
N LEU A 337 5.41 -28.73 -10.64
CA LEU A 337 4.02 -28.84 -11.12
C LEU A 337 3.14 -29.60 -10.13
N PHE A 338 1.85 -29.23 -10.04
CA PHE A 338 0.88 -29.79 -9.07
C PHE A 338 -0.28 -30.56 -9.72
N HIS A 339 -0.02 -31.14 -10.90
CA HIS A 339 -1.04 -31.79 -11.72
C HIS A 339 -1.54 -33.13 -11.12
N GLU A 340 -0.72 -33.81 -10.34
CA GLU A 340 -1.10 -35.03 -9.61
C GLU A 340 -1.59 -34.73 -8.18
N PRO A 341 -2.46 -35.57 -7.59
CA PRO A 341 -2.90 -35.42 -6.20
C PRO A 341 -1.78 -35.67 -5.17
N ASN A 342 -0.65 -36.26 -5.59
CA ASN A 342 0.45 -36.71 -4.71
C ASN A 342 1.62 -35.71 -4.62
N GLY A 343 1.32 -34.41 -4.53
CA GLY A 343 2.32 -33.38 -4.25
C GLY A 343 3.00 -32.79 -5.49
N GLU A 344 4.17 -32.20 -5.29
CA GLU A 344 4.91 -31.45 -6.30
C GLU A 344 5.79 -32.38 -7.16
N ALA A 345 5.56 -32.41 -8.48
CA ALA A 345 6.46 -33.05 -9.43
C ALA A 345 7.46 -32.03 -9.96
N ARG A 346 8.77 -32.27 -9.79
CA ARG A 346 9.84 -31.38 -10.27
C ARG A 346 10.39 -31.89 -11.59
N VAL A 347 10.26 -31.08 -12.64
CA VAL A 347 10.80 -31.38 -13.98
C VAL A 347 11.97 -30.44 -14.29
N PRO A 348 13.09 -30.93 -14.84
CA PRO A 348 14.19 -30.07 -15.26
C PRO A 348 13.78 -29.26 -16.50
N ILE A 349 14.21 -28.00 -16.54
CA ILE A 349 14.09 -27.12 -17.71
C ILE A 349 15.46 -26.48 -17.98
N ASN A 350 15.77 -26.24 -19.25
CA ASN A 350 17.01 -25.58 -19.64
C ASN A 350 16.79 -24.08 -19.79
N ASP A 351 15.64 -23.70 -20.35
CA ASP A 351 15.23 -22.32 -20.61
C ASP A 351 13.82 -22.02 -20.07
N VAL A 352 13.49 -20.74 -19.89
CA VAL A 352 12.14 -20.30 -19.50
C VAL A 352 11.11 -20.66 -20.57
N ASP A 353 11.49 -20.70 -21.84
CA ASP A 353 10.61 -21.10 -22.95
C ASP A 353 10.13 -22.56 -22.84
N ASP A 354 10.87 -23.44 -22.15
CA ASP A 354 10.46 -24.84 -21.94
C ASP A 354 9.14 -24.94 -21.13
N ILE A 355 8.76 -23.87 -20.40
CA ILE A 355 7.50 -23.80 -19.63
C ILE A 355 6.27 -24.00 -20.54
N TYR A 356 6.31 -23.54 -21.80
CA TYR A 356 5.19 -23.70 -22.74
C TYR A 356 4.89 -25.17 -23.05
N GLY A 357 5.89 -26.05 -22.99
CA GLY A 357 5.73 -27.50 -23.14
C GLY A 357 4.89 -28.13 -22.03
N TYR A 358 4.75 -27.47 -20.88
CA TYR A 358 3.98 -27.94 -19.73
C TYR A 358 2.64 -27.20 -19.55
N SER A 359 2.22 -26.43 -20.55
CA SER A 359 0.97 -25.64 -20.56
C SER A 359 -0.26 -26.44 -20.15
N GLY A 360 -0.44 -27.65 -20.68
CA GLY A 360 -1.59 -28.52 -20.34
C GLY A 360 -1.71 -28.84 -18.85
N GLN A 361 -0.58 -29.06 -18.16
CA GLN A 361 -0.56 -29.38 -16.72
C GLN A 361 -0.81 -28.14 -15.86
N ILE A 362 -0.29 -26.98 -16.29
CA ILE A 362 -0.53 -25.68 -15.66
C ILE A 362 -2.02 -25.34 -15.75
N ILE A 363 -2.62 -25.48 -16.94
CA ILE A 363 -4.06 -25.29 -17.19
C ILE A 363 -4.89 -26.26 -16.35
N ALA A 364 -4.53 -27.55 -16.30
CA ALA A 364 -5.25 -28.54 -15.50
C ALA A 364 -5.23 -28.20 -13.99
N THR A 365 -4.10 -27.72 -13.49
CA THR A 365 -3.94 -27.31 -12.09
C THR A 365 -4.87 -26.15 -11.73
N VAL A 366 -4.90 -25.10 -12.57
CA VAL A 366 -5.79 -23.94 -12.38
C VAL A 366 -7.26 -24.34 -12.54
N SER A 367 -7.56 -25.17 -13.55
CA SER A 367 -8.91 -25.67 -13.80
C SER A 367 -9.47 -26.41 -12.59
N ARG A 368 -8.64 -27.19 -11.87
CA ARG A 368 -9.02 -27.86 -10.61
C ARG A 368 -9.41 -26.87 -9.50
N TYR A 369 -8.70 -25.74 -9.39
CA TYR A 369 -9.03 -24.70 -8.41
C TYR A 369 -10.31 -23.94 -8.77
N GLU A 370 -10.59 -23.79 -10.06
CA GLU A 370 -11.86 -23.26 -10.56
C GLU A 370 -13.01 -24.27 -10.34
N THR A 371 -12.76 -25.58 -10.51
CA THR A 371 -13.78 -26.62 -10.26
C THR A 371 -14.08 -26.83 -8.78
N GLN A 372 -13.15 -26.52 -7.86
CA GLN A 372 -13.45 -26.48 -6.42
C GLN A 372 -14.49 -25.40 -6.03
N PHE A 373 -14.83 -24.49 -6.93
CA PHE A 373 -15.90 -23.51 -6.78
C PHE A 373 -16.95 -23.55 -7.92
N GLY A 374 -17.00 -24.63 -8.71
CA GLY A 374 -18.08 -24.93 -9.66
C GLY A 374 -19.10 -25.92 -9.08
N PRO A 375 -20.31 -26.06 -9.66
CA PRO A 375 -21.26 -27.09 -9.21
C PRO A 375 -20.59 -28.47 -9.36
N PRO A 376 -20.80 -29.42 -8.43
CA PRO A 376 -20.16 -30.71 -8.51
C PRO A 376 -20.60 -31.43 -9.78
N ALA A 377 -19.62 -31.84 -10.59
CA ALA A 377 -19.83 -32.86 -11.58
C ALA A 377 -20.13 -34.18 -10.85
N GLY A 378 -21.29 -34.77 -11.15
CA GLY A 378 -21.61 -36.13 -10.77
C GLY A 378 -22.16 -36.28 -9.35
N VAL A 379 -23.43 -36.63 -9.29
CA VAL A 379 -24.13 -37.16 -8.11
C VAL A 379 -23.33 -38.32 -7.52
N ASN A 380 -23.00 -38.25 -6.23
CA ASN A 380 -22.99 -39.41 -5.35
C ASN A 380 -23.38 -38.95 -3.94
N ASN A 381 -24.59 -39.35 -3.54
CA ASN A 381 -25.13 -39.21 -2.20
C ASN A 381 -24.39 -40.16 -1.27
N THR A 382 -23.25 -39.73 -0.73
CA THR A 382 -22.70 -40.33 0.50
C THR A 382 -21.97 -39.25 1.29
N PRO A 383 -22.40 -38.91 2.51
CA PRO A 383 -21.70 -37.92 3.32
C PRO A 383 -20.37 -38.53 3.81
N PRO A 384 -19.21 -37.88 3.65
CA PRO A 384 -18.00 -38.34 4.28
C PRO A 384 -18.13 -38.14 5.79
N ALA A 385 -17.79 -39.19 6.52
CA ALA A 385 -17.88 -39.26 7.96
C ALA A 385 -16.90 -38.27 8.63
N ASN A 386 -17.49 -37.43 9.49
CA ASN A 386 -16.95 -36.84 10.72
C ASN A 386 -15.76 -35.87 10.61
N THR A 387 -16.05 -34.56 10.72
CA THR A 387 -15.37 -33.62 11.65
C THR A 387 -16.06 -32.23 11.62
N ALA A 388 -16.43 -31.75 12.81
CA ALA A 388 -17.07 -30.47 13.16
C ALA A 388 -18.56 -30.28 12.77
N THR A 389 -19.47 -30.42 13.75
CA THR A 389 -20.90 -30.14 13.63
C THR A 389 -21.18 -28.63 13.58
N GLY A 390 -20.95 -28.01 12.43
CA GLY A 390 -21.36 -26.62 12.17
C GLY A 390 -22.87 -26.45 12.31
N LYS A 391 -23.32 -25.39 12.97
CA LYS A 391 -24.76 -25.06 13.08
C LYS A 391 -25.19 -24.23 11.88
N LEU A 392 -26.27 -24.64 11.23
CA LEU A 392 -26.95 -23.83 10.22
C LEU A 392 -27.68 -22.66 10.89
N ALA A 393 -27.44 -21.46 10.39
CA ALA A 393 -27.98 -20.21 10.91
C ALA A 393 -28.60 -19.38 9.78
N ASP A 394 -29.79 -18.85 10.04
CA ASP A 394 -30.57 -18.02 9.13
C ASP A 394 -30.35 -16.51 9.39
N SER A 395 -31.13 -15.65 8.74
CA SER A 395 -31.04 -14.20 8.86
C SER A 395 -31.23 -13.65 10.29
N ARG A 396 -31.91 -14.40 11.18
CA ARG A 396 -32.28 -13.97 12.54
C ARG A 396 -31.20 -14.29 13.56
N ALA A 397 -30.24 -15.13 13.20
CA ALA A 397 -29.13 -15.49 14.07
C ALA A 397 -28.15 -14.31 14.26
N SER A 398 -27.49 -14.30 15.41
CA SER A 398 -26.29 -13.46 15.63
C SER A 398 -25.06 -14.16 15.03
N PHE A 399 -24.28 -13.39 14.25
CA PHE A 399 -23.06 -13.86 13.60
C PHE A 399 -21.79 -13.20 14.14
N THR A 400 -21.92 -12.33 15.15
CA THR A 400 -20.78 -11.67 15.80
C THR A 400 -19.92 -12.71 16.53
N GLY A 401 -18.62 -12.71 16.23
CA GLY A 401 -17.66 -13.64 16.86
C GLY A 401 -17.68 -15.07 16.33
N LYS A 402 -18.55 -15.40 15.36
CA LYS A 402 -18.64 -16.73 14.75
C LYS A 402 -17.73 -16.87 13.53
N LYS A 403 -17.20 -18.07 13.33
CA LYS A 403 -16.41 -18.44 12.15
C LYS A 403 -17.31 -19.09 11.10
N LEU A 404 -17.19 -18.66 9.85
CA LEU A 404 -17.89 -19.27 8.73
C LEU A 404 -17.18 -20.56 8.29
N LEU A 405 -17.95 -21.62 8.08
CA LEU A 405 -17.50 -22.90 7.55
C LEU A 405 -17.98 -23.12 6.11
N ALA A 406 -19.23 -22.75 5.82
CA ALA A 406 -19.82 -22.86 4.50
C ALA A 406 -21.03 -21.93 4.33
N VAL A 407 -21.38 -21.66 3.07
CA VAL A 407 -22.65 -21.04 2.68
C VAL A 407 -23.53 -22.10 2.04
N HIS A 408 -24.79 -22.18 2.45
CA HIS A 408 -25.79 -23.01 1.81
C HIS A 408 -26.67 -22.13 0.95
N PHE A 409 -26.69 -22.38 -0.36
CA PHE A 409 -27.52 -21.64 -1.30
C PHE A 409 -28.38 -22.61 -2.12
N GLN A 410 -29.70 -22.43 -2.08
CA GLN A 410 -30.72 -23.30 -2.68
C GLN A 410 -30.51 -24.79 -2.33
N GLY A 411 -30.19 -25.07 -1.06
CA GLY A 411 -29.95 -26.42 -0.56
C GLY A 411 -28.60 -27.04 -0.96
N LYS A 412 -27.73 -26.31 -1.68
CA LYS A 412 -26.36 -26.74 -2.00
C LYS A 412 -25.35 -26.09 -1.08
N ARG A 413 -24.39 -26.86 -0.59
CA ARG A 413 -23.30 -26.40 0.29
C ARG A 413 -22.10 -25.92 -0.53
N TYR A 414 -21.63 -24.71 -0.26
CA TYR A 414 -20.45 -24.09 -0.84
C TYR A 414 -19.44 -23.79 0.26
N SER A 415 -18.24 -24.35 0.15
CA SER A 415 -17.18 -24.18 1.15
C SER A 415 -16.70 -22.72 1.19
N ALA A 416 -16.73 -22.09 2.37
CA ALA A 416 -16.30 -20.70 2.55
C ALA A 416 -15.74 -20.51 3.97
N ASN A 417 -14.44 -20.25 4.08
CA ASN A 417 -13.73 -20.19 5.36
C ASN A 417 -13.62 -18.77 5.94
N THR A 418 -14.07 -17.76 5.18
CA THR A 418 -14.14 -16.37 5.62
C THR A 418 -15.49 -15.76 5.22
N TRP A 419 -15.97 -14.80 6.00
CA TRP A 419 -17.22 -14.09 5.68
C TRP A 419 -17.17 -13.38 4.33
N LYS A 420 -15.99 -12.86 3.96
CA LYS A 420 -15.73 -12.25 2.66
C LYS A 420 -15.88 -13.26 1.52
N ASP A 421 -15.30 -14.45 1.66
CA ASP A 421 -15.43 -15.51 0.64
C ASP A 421 -16.88 -15.98 0.50
N GLY A 422 -17.60 -16.09 1.62
CA GLY A 422 -19.02 -16.42 1.63
C GLY A 422 -19.86 -15.40 0.86
N MET A 423 -19.62 -14.11 1.09
CA MET A 423 -20.27 -13.02 0.34
C MET A 423 -19.98 -13.10 -1.16
N LEU A 424 -18.71 -13.25 -1.54
CA LEU A 424 -18.32 -13.36 -2.94
C LEU A 424 -18.93 -14.58 -3.60
N ALA A 425 -19.02 -15.72 -2.90
CA ALA A 425 -19.66 -16.92 -3.42
C ALA A 425 -21.13 -16.64 -3.75
N ILE A 426 -21.88 -15.97 -2.87
CA ILE A 426 -23.29 -15.63 -3.10
C ILE A 426 -23.43 -14.69 -4.31
N LEU A 427 -22.63 -13.62 -4.36
CA LEU A 427 -22.68 -12.65 -5.46
C LEU A 427 -22.39 -13.33 -6.81
N ARG A 428 -21.40 -14.23 -6.87
CA ARG A 428 -21.10 -15.02 -8.06
C ARG A 428 -22.23 -15.97 -8.43
N LEU A 429 -22.80 -16.69 -7.46
CA LEU A 429 -23.90 -17.62 -7.73
C LEU A 429 -25.11 -16.90 -8.34
N VAL A 430 -25.45 -15.73 -7.81
CA VAL A 430 -26.53 -14.90 -8.37
C VAL A 430 -26.18 -14.37 -9.75
N ARG A 431 -24.93 -13.90 -9.96
CA ARG A 431 -24.45 -13.46 -11.28
C ARG A 431 -24.56 -14.57 -12.33
N THR A 432 -24.15 -15.80 -11.98
CA THR A 432 -24.20 -16.96 -12.86
C THR A 432 -25.64 -17.37 -13.19
N GLN A 433 -26.54 -17.35 -12.21
CA GLN A 433 -27.93 -17.78 -12.42
C GLN A 433 -28.83 -16.71 -13.04
N LYS A 434 -28.60 -15.42 -12.71
CA LYS A 434 -29.45 -14.30 -13.13
C LYS A 434 -28.61 -13.07 -13.49
N PRO A 435 -27.83 -13.12 -14.59
CA PRO A 435 -26.88 -12.07 -14.96
C PRO A 435 -27.51 -10.69 -15.12
N GLY A 436 -28.65 -10.58 -15.84
CA GLY A 436 -29.33 -9.29 -16.04
C GLY A 436 -29.89 -8.69 -14.75
N GLN A 437 -30.38 -9.52 -13.83
CA GLN A 437 -30.86 -9.03 -12.53
C GLN A 437 -29.69 -8.59 -11.65
N PHE A 438 -28.58 -9.33 -11.66
CA PHE A 438 -27.35 -8.93 -10.98
C PHE A 438 -26.91 -7.53 -11.43
N ASP A 439 -26.76 -7.31 -12.73
CA ASP A 439 -26.25 -6.03 -13.28
C ASP A 439 -27.21 -4.86 -12.96
N SER A 440 -28.52 -5.12 -12.89
CA SER A 440 -29.51 -4.10 -12.50
C SER A 440 -29.51 -3.78 -11.00
N ILE A 441 -29.24 -4.77 -10.13
CA ILE A 441 -29.36 -4.62 -8.67
C ILE A 441 -28.03 -4.20 -8.03
N ALA A 442 -26.90 -4.72 -8.51
CA ALA A 442 -25.56 -4.41 -7.99
C ALA A 442 -25.33 -2.91 -7.72
N PRO A 443 -25.55 -1.98 -8.69
CA PRO A 443 -25.31 -0.55 -8.45
C PRO A 443 -26.32 0.10 -7.48
N THR A 444 -27.44 -0.57 -7.17
CA THR A 444 -28.44 -0.09 -6.21
C THR A 444 -28.14 -0.47 -4.76
N MET A 445 -27.10 -1.28 -4.55
CA MET A 445 -26.66 -1.68 -3.22
C MET A 445 -25.82 -0.57 -2.59
N VAL A 446 -26.50 0.36 -1.92
CA VAL A 446 -25.87 1.53 -1.29
C VAL A 446 -26.12 1.57 0.22
N GLY A 447 -25.09 1.89 0.98
CA GLY A 447 -25.19 2.21 2.40
C GLY A 447 -25.49 3.69 2.63
N ARG A 448 -25.45 4.13 3.90
CA ARG A 448 -25.79 5.51 4.28
C ARG A 448 -24.86 6.58 3.66
N LEU A 449 -23.56 6.27 3.55
CA LEU A 449 -22.53 7.22 3.09
C LEU A 449 -21.74 6.72 1.87
N ARG A 450 -21.77 5.42 1.59
CA ARG A 450 -20.94 4.79 0.55
C ARG A 450 -21.69 3.64 -0.12
N PRO A 451 -21.40 3.34 -1.40
CA PRO A 451 -21.93 2.15 -2.04
C PRO A 451 -21.39 0.88 -1.37
N TYR A 452 -22.19 -0.19 -1.37
CA TYR A 452 -21.71 -1.54 -1.05
C TYR A 452 -21.15 -2.24 -2.28
N ILE A 453 -21.75 -2.02 -3.45
CA ILE A 453 -21.28 -2.56 -4.73
C ILE A 453 -21.24 -1.42 -5.77
N THR A 454 -20.13 -1.28 -6.48
CA THR A 454 -19.88 -0.19 -7.43
C THR A 454 -18.86 -0.60 -8.49
N THR A 455 -18.88 0.04 -9.65
CA THR A 455 -17.82 -0.10 -10.67
C THR A 455 -16.56 0.70 -10.34
N ASP A 456 -16.66 1.68 -9.44
CA ASP A 456 -15.55 2.52 -9.01
C ASP A 456 -15.01 2.07 -7.63
N SER A 457 -13.85 1.41 -7.65
CA SER A 457 -13.21 0.90 -6.43
C SER A 457 -12.81 1.99 -5.44
N SER A 458 -12.62 3.24 -5.87
CA SER A 458 -12.18 4.34 -4.99
C SER A 458 -13.25 4.75 -3.96
N LEU A 459 -14.52 4.44 -4.25
CA LEU A 459 -15.64 4.75 -3.37
C LEU A 459 -15.77 3.77 -2.18
N LEU A 460 -15.00 2.68 -2.17
CA LEU A 460 -15.02 1.62 -1.16
C LEU A 460 -13.85 1.76 -0.16
N ARG A 461 -14.06 1.38 1.10
CA ARG A 461 -12.99 1.34 2.12
C ARG A 461 -12.03 0.18 1.89
N SER A 462 -12.56 -0.98 1.52
CA SER A 462 -11.79 -2.14 1.10
C SER A 462 -12.45 -2.74 -0.13
N ALA A 463 -12.00 -2.30 -1.31
CA ALA A 463 -12.54 -2.77 -2.57
C ALA A 463 -12.13 -4.22 -2.83
N GLN A 464 -13.11 -5.09 -3.05
CA GLN A 464 -12.88 -6.44 -3.50
C GLN A 464 -13.56 -6.66 -4.85
N ALA A 465 -12.78 -7.03 -5.86
CA ALA A 465 -13.34 -7.36 -7.17
C ALA A 465 -14.29 -8.56 -7.06
N ILE A 466 -15.45 -8.46 -7.69
CA ILE A 466 -16.37 -9.58 -7.93
C ILE A 466 -15.96 -10.20 -9.27
N PRO A 467 -15.39 -11.41 -9.29
CA PRO A 467 -14.88 -12.00 -10.54
C PRO A 467 -15.92 -12.11 -11.64
N ASP A 468 -15.43 -11.97 -12.87
CA ASP A 468 -16.23 -12.02 -14.11
C ASP A 468 -17.32 -10.94 -14.19
N THR A 469 -17.11 -9.83 -13.46
CA THR A 469 -17.95 -8.63 -13.50
C THR A 469 -17.10 -7.35 -13.44
N PRO A 470 -17.62 -6.19 -13.90
CA PRO A 470 -16.96 -4.90 -13.72
C PRO A 470 -17.13 -4.31 -12.31
N TYR A 471 -17.76 -5.03 -11.38
CA TYR A 471 -18.14 -4.51 -10.06
C TYR A 471 -17.15 -4.91 -8.96
N PHE A 472 -17.01 -4.04 -7.97
CA PHE A 472 -16.31 -4.23 -6.72
C PHE A 472 -17.33 -4.22 -5.57
N VAL A 473 -17.06 -4.98 -4.51
CA VAL A 473 -17.84 -5.01 -3.26
C VAL A 473 -17.01 -4.57 -2.07
N GLU A 474 -17.64 -3.87 -1.12
CA GLU A 474 -17.05 -3.49 0.17
C GLU A 474 -16.71 -4.73 1.01
N ALA A 475 -15.43 -4.96 1.29
CA ALA A 475 -14.95 -6.06 2.10
C ALA A 475 -14.71 -5.68 3.57
N ASN A 476 -14.69 -4.39 3.93
CA ASN A 476 -14.55 -3.93 5.31
C ASN A 476 -15.90 -3.90 6.04
N LEU A 477 -16.54 -5.06 6.13
CA LEU A 477 -17.85 -5.25 6.76
C LEU A 477 -17.77 -6.28 7.89
N SER A 478 -18.52 -6.05 8.97
CA SER A 478 -18.71 -7.06 10.01
C SER A 478 -19.47 -8.27 9.47
N SER A 479 -19.32 -9.44 10.08
CA SER A 479 -20.07 -10.66 9.72
C SER A 479 -21.58 -10.41 9.64
N GLN A 480 -22.13 -9.65 10.60
CA GLN A 480 -23.54 -9.29 10.59
C GLN A 480 -23.92 -8.38 9.40
N SER A 481 -23.05 -7.45 9.02
CA SER A 481 -23.30 -6.55 7.88
C SER A 481 -23.21 -7.30 6.57
N ILE A 482 -22.26 -8.23 6.44
CA ILE A 482 -22.13 -9.12 5.28
C ILE A 482 -23.40 -9.96 5.11
N VAL A 483 -23.87 -10.59 6.19
CA VAL A 483 -25.09 -11.41 6.15
C VAL A 483 -26.29 -10.58 5.72
N ARG A 484 -26.48 -9.38 6.31
CA ARG A 484 -27.57 -8.46 5.91
C ARG A 484 -27.48 -8.08 4.44
N LEU A 485 -26.29 -7.72 3.96
CA LEU A 485 -26.05 -7.37 2.57
C LEU A 485 -26.43 -8.53 1.64
N CYS A 486 -26.03 -9.77 1.98
CA CYS A 486 -26.36 -10.96 1.19
C CYS A 486 -27.87 -11.22 1.11
N TYR A 487 -28.58 -11.16 2.24
CA TYR A 487 -30.04 -11.33 2.24
C TYR A 487 -30.77 -10.20 1.51
N GLU A 488 -30.34 -8.94 1.67
CA GLU A 488 -30.91 -7.81 0.94
C GLU A 488 -30.70 -7.95 -0.57
N PHE A 489 -29.49 -8.33 -0.97
CA PHE A 489 -29.14 -8.58 -2.36
C PHE A 489 -29.98 -9.71 -2.97
N LEU A 490 -30.14 -10.82 -2.25
CA LEU A 490 -30.98 -11.95 -2.67
C LEU A 490 -32.44 -11.55 -2.80
N LYS A 491 -32.96 -10.79 -1.83
CA LYS A 491 -34.34 -10.28 -1.88
C LYS A 491 -34.58 -9.41 -3.11
N LYS A 492 -33.66 -8.50 -3.43
CA LYS A 492 -33.74 -7.62 -4.60
C LYS A 492 -33.58 -8.37 -5.93
N THR A 493 -32.88 -9.49 -5.93
CA THR A 493 -32.73 -10.40 -7.10
C THR A 493 -33.79 -11.51 -7.13
N GLY A 494 -34.85 -11.39 -6.32
CA GLY A 494 -36.03 -12.25 -6.36
C GLY A 494 -35.83 -13.66 -5.81
N TYR A 495 -34.81 -13.88 -4.98
CA TYR A 495 -34.65 -15.12 -4.20
C TYR A 495 -35.40 -15.03 -2.87
N LYS A 496 -35.79 -16.19 -2.34
CA LYS A 496 -36.43 -16.29 -1.03
C LYS A 496 -35.37 -16.30 0.05
N GLU A 497 -35.72 -15.82 1.24
CA GLU A 497 -34.83 -15.84 2.39
C GLU A 497 -34.38 -17.26 2.76
N ALA A 498 -35.27 -18.26 2.60
CA ALA A 498 -34.95 -19.67 2.81
C ALA A 498 -33.95 -20.26 1.81
N ASP A 499 -33.63 -19.54 0.71
CA ASP A 499 -32.64 -19.99 -0.26
C ASP A 499 -31.21 -19.79 0.25
N LEU A 500 -31.00 -19.08 1.36
CA LEU A 500 -29.68 -18.84 1.93
C LEU A 500 -29.62 -19.24 3.40
N ALA A 501 -28.56 -19.95 3.77
CA ALA A 501 -28.19 -20.20 5.16
C ALA A 501 -26.66 -20.21 5.31
N PHE A 502 -26.18 -19.94 6.52
CA PHE A 502 -24.75 -19.93 6.83
C PHE A 502 -24.43 -21.03 7.83
N GLU A 503 -23.42 -21.83 7.53
CA GLU A 503 -22.89 -22.86 8.42
C GLU A 503 -21.73 -22.26 9.20
N VAL A 504 -21.87 -22.22 10.53
CA VAL A 504 -20.93 -21.56 11.43
C VAL A 504 -20.50 -22.47 12.57
N GLU A 505 -19.27 -22.24 13.06
CA GLU A 505 -18.71 -22.90 14.25
C GLU A 505 -19.36 -22.40 15.56
#